data_AF-A0A6V7IBP6-F1
#
_entry.id   AF-A0A6V7IBP6-F1
#
_cell.length_a   1.000
_cell.length_b   1.000
_cell.length_c   1.000
_cell.angle_alpha   90.00
_cell.angle_beta   90.00
_cell.angle_gamma   90.00
#
_symmetry.space_group_name_H-M   'P 1'
#
loop_
_entity.id
_entity.type
_entity.pdbx_description
1 polymer ?
#
loop_
_entity_poly.entity_id
_entity_poly.type
_entity_poly.pdbx_seq_one_letter_code
_entity_poly.pdbx_strand_id
1 'polypeptide(L)' 'RELITKYGYRGETHRVKTKDGYILEVHRITGPKSNPRPEGKPVVFLMHGLLASSDDWLISGPEKAY' A
#
# COMPACT_ATOMS: atom_id res chain seq x y z
N ARG A 1 -5.77 2.56 -4.27
CA ARG A 1 -4.89 3.56 -4.95
C ARG A 1 -5.26 5.03 -4.66
N GLU A 2 -6.54 5.36 -4.54
CA GLU A 2 -7.03 6.74 -4.39
C GLU A 2 -6.54 7.42 -3.11
N LEU A 3 -6.65 6.73 -1.96
CA LEU A 3 -6.15 7.22 -0.66
C LEU A 3 -4.66 7.56 -0.69
N ILE A 4 -3.84 6.70 -1.31
CA ILE A 4 -2.38 6.93 -1.44
C ILE A 4 -2.12 8.24 -2.19
N THR A 5 -2.82 8.45 -3.32
CA THR A 5 -2.65 9.63 -4.16
C THR A 5 -3.16 10.90 -3.48
N LYS A 6 -4.31 10.78 -2.77
CA LYS A 6 -4.93 11.84 -1.96
C LYS A 6 -3.95 12.39 -0.93
N TYR A 7 -3.17 11.53 -0.28
CA TYR A 7 -2.21 11.92 0.74
C TYR A 7 -0.82 12.29 0.19
N GLY A 8 -0.67 12.46 -1.13
CA GLY A 8 0.58 12.97 -1.71
C GLY A 8 1.68 11.91 -1.88
N TYR A 9 1.34 10.62 -1.88
CA TYR A 9 2.27 9.52 -2.08
C TYR A 9 2.14 8.91 -3.48
N ARG A 10 3.22 8.26 -3.95
CA ARG A 10 3.19 7.42 -5.16
C ARG A 10 2.78 6.00 -4.79
N GLY A 11 1.66 5.56 -5.36
CA GLY A 11 1.15 4.20 -5.22
C GLY A 11 1.34 3.37 -6.48
N GLU A 12 1.61 2.08 -6.29
CA GLU A 12 1.63 1.04 -7.31
C GLU A 12 0.58 -0.01 -6.97
N THR A 13 0.09 -0.69 -7.99
CA THR A 13 -0.82 -1.83 -7.88
C THR A 13 -0.20 -3.00 -8.61
N HIS A 14 -0.13 -4.15 -7.94
CA HIS A 14 0.46 -5.38 -8.46
C HIS A 14 -0.59 -6.49 -8.43
N ARG A 15 -0.65 -7.34 -9.46
CA ARG A 15 -1.51 -8.52 -9.48
C ARG A 15 -0.67 -9.77 -9.30
N VAL A 16 -0.91 -10.49 -8.22
CA VAL A 16 -0.17 -11.70 -7.85
C VAL A 16 -1.09 -12.90 -7.99
N LYS A 17 -0.67 -13.92 -8.75
CA LYS A 17 -1.41 -15.18 -8.85
C LYS A 17 -0.87 -16.18 -7.82
N THR A 18 -1.74 -16.71 -6.96
CA THR A 18 -1.37 -17.77 -6.01
C THR A 18 -1.26 -19.13 -6.71
N LYS A 19 -0.65 -20.11 -6.04
CA LYS A 19 -0.46 -21.46 -6.61
C LYS A 19 -1.80 -22.16 -6.94
N ASP A 20 -2.81 -21.92 -6.12
CA ASP A 20 -4.17 -22.43 -6.25
C ASP A 20 -5.07 -21.55 -7.14
N GLY A 21 -4.53 -20.48 -7.73
CA GLY A 21 -5.17 -19.77 -8.84
C GLY A 21 -5.90 -18.47 -8.50
N TYR A 22 -5.91 -18.04 -7.24
CA TYR A 22 -6.45 -16.74 -6.85
C TYR A 22 -5.59 -15.60 -7.42
N ILE A 23 -6.23 -14.51 -7.82
CA ILE A 23 -5.57 -13.29 -8.27
C ILE A 23 -5.73 -12.25 -7.17
N LEU A 24 -4.64 -11.93 -6.50
CA LEU A 24 -4.59 -10.93 -5.43
C LEU A 24 -4.10 -9.60 -6.00
N GLU A 25 -4.86 -8.54 -5.74
CA GLU A 25 -4.39 -7.18 -5.98
C GLU A 25 -3.66 -6.65 -4.73
N VAL A 26 -2.39 -6.29 -4.89
CA VAL A 26 -1.52 -5.81 -3.80
C VAL A 26 -1.15 -4.36 -4.06
N HIS A 27 -1.27 -3.53 -3.02
CA HIS A 27 -0.94 -2.12 -3.05
C HIS A 27 0.44 -1.84 -2.46
N ARG A 28 1.24 -1.01 -3.12
CA ARG A 28 2.56 -0.58 -2.63
C ARG A 28 2.69 0.93 -2.64
N ILE A 29 3.20 1.49 -1.55
CA ILE A 29 3.62 2.89 -1.47
C ILE A 29 5.14 2.93 -1.65
N THR A 30 5.65 3.66 -2.64
CA THR A 30 7.09 3.74 -2.91
C THR A 30 7.76 4.95 -2.26
N GLY A 31 6.96 5.94 -1.86
CA GLY A 31 7.41 7.14 -1.16
C GLY A 31 6.50 8.34 -1.43
N PRO A 32 6.82 9.49 -0.82
CA PRO A 32 6.16 10.76 -1.14
C PRO A 32 6.39 11.12 -2.61
N LYS A 33 5.47 11.88 -3.22
CA LYS A 33 5.61 12.34 -4.61
C LYS A 33 6.91 13.13 -4.86
N SER A 34 7.46 13.77 -3.83
CA SER A 34 8.75 14.50 -3.88
C SER A 34 9.98 13.58 -3.95
N ASN A 35 9.90 12.38 -3.38
CA ASN A 35 10.96 11.38 -3.46
C ASN A 35 10.38 9.95 -3.62
N PRO A 36 9.82 9.65 -4.82
CA PRO A 36 9.06 8.44 -5.07
C PRO A 36 9.95 7.21 -5.29
N ARG A 37 11.26 7.41 -5.34
CA ARG A 37 12.26 6.38 -5.66
C ARG A 37 12.32 5.33 -4.53
N PRO A 38 12.04 4.05 -4.82
CA PRO A 38 12.10 2.99 -3.82
C PRO A 38 13.53 2.47 -3.57
N GLU A 39 14.51 2.89 -4.37
CA GLU A 39 15.89 2.39 -4.31
C GLU A 39 16.51 2.67 -2.93
N GLY A 40 17.13 1.63 -2.34
CA GLY A 40 17.78 1.73 -1.03
C GLY A 40 16.84 1.76 0.19
N LYS A 41 15.51 1.73 -0.01
CA LYS A 41 14.55 1.68 1.10
C LYS A 41 14.25 0.23 1.50
N PRO A 42 14.22 -0.09 2.81
CA PRO A 42 13.78 -1.41 3.25
C PRO A 42 12.31 -1.63 2.91
N VAL A 43 11.95 -2.88 2.62
CA VAL A 43 10.57 -3.27 2.32
C VAL A 43 9.86 -3.65 3.62
N VAL A 44 8.66 -3.12 3.81
CA VAL A 44 7.74 -3.51 4.90
C VAL A 44 6.47 -4.07 4.27
N PHE A 45 6.00 -5.19 4.82
CA PHE A 45 4.76 -5.84 4.41
C PHE A 45 3.72 -5.72 5.53
N LEU A 46 2.52 -5.25 5.19
CA LEU A 46 1.41 -5.06 6.12
C LEU A 46 0.24 -5.92 5.66
N MET A 47 -0.24 -6.79 6.54
CA MET A 47 -1.36 -7.70 6.27
C MET A 47 -2.53 -7.29 7.16
N HIS A 48 -3.68 -7.03 6.55
CA HIS A 48 -4.89 -6.69 7.27
C HIS A 48 -5.43 -7.89 8.09
N GLY A 49 -6.34 -7.60 9.02
CA GLY A 49 -6.99 -8.61 9.86
C GLY A 49 -8.15 -9.33 9.18
N LEU A 50 -8.96 -9.99 10.01
CA LEU A 50 -10.20 -10.66 9.59
C LEU A 50 -11.25 -9.61 9.15
N LEU A 51 -11.94 -9.87 8.02
CA LEU A 51 -12.96 -8.98 7.44
C LEU A 51 -12.46 -7.56 7.11
N ALA A 52 -11.18 -7.43 6.78
CA ALA A 52 -10.50 -6.16 6.53
C ALA A 52 -9.89 -6.09 5.12
N SER A 53 -9.28 -4.95 4.77
CA SER A 53 -8.57 -4.73 3.49
C SER A 53 -7.29 -3.92 3.69
N SER A 54 -6.52 -3.70 2.62
CA SER A 54 -5.33 -2.83 2.66
C SER A 54 -5.64 -1.36 2.99
N ASP A 55 -6.89 -0.93 2.88
CA ASP A 55 -7.28 0.47 3.11
C ASP A 55 -7.22 0.87 4.60
N ASP A 56 -7.29 -0.09 5.51
CA ASP A 56 -7.24 0.14 6.96
C ASP A 56 -5.93 0.80 7.39
N TRP A 57 -4.83 0.51 6.70
CA TRP A 57 -3.54 1.14 6.95
C TRP A 57 -3.45 2.59 6.48
N LEU A 58 -4.47 3.08 5.75
CA LEU A 58 -4.46 4.38 5.08
C LEU A 58 -5.61 5.29 5.51
N ILE A 59 -6.67 4.75 6.11
CA ILE A 59 -7.93 5.48 6.31
C ILE A 59 -7.76 6.74 7.16
N SER A 60 -6.91 6.68 8.20
CA SER A 60 -6.63 7.81 9.10
C SER A 60 -5.80 8.92 8.45
N GLY A 61 -5.05 8.62 7.39
CA GLY A 61 -4.12 9.54 6.75
C GLY A 61 -2.80 9.72 7.53
N PRO A 62 -1.83 10.42 6.93
CA PRO A 62 -0.51 10.62 7.52
C PRO A 62 -0.58 11.46 8.81
N GLU A 63 0.36 11.20 9.73
CA GLU A 63 0.50 11.92 11.02
C GLU A 63 -0.72 11.80 11.95
N LYS A 64 -1.63 10.88 11.66
CA LYS A 64 -2.78 10.56 12.50
C LYS A 64 -2.70 9.10 12.92
N ALA A 65 -2.39 8.89 14.19
CA ALA A 65 -2.60 7.64 14.89
C ALA A 65 -3.46 7.93 16.11
N TYR A 66 -4.44 7.08 16.39
CA TYR A 66 -5.19 7.11 17.64
C TYR A 66 -4.31 6.58 18.78
#